data_AF-A0AAW2ST79-F1
#
_entry.id   AF-A0AAW2ST79-F1
#
_cell.length_a   1.000
_cell.length_b   1.000
_cell.length_c   1.000
_cell.angle_alpha   90.00
_cell.angle_beta   90.00
_cell.angle_gamma   90.00
#
_symmetry.space_group_name_H-M   'P 1'
#
loop_
_entity.id
_entity.type
_entity.pdbx_description
1 polymer ?
#
loop_
_entity_poly.entity_id
_entity_poly.type
_entity_poly.pdbx_seq_one_letter_code
_entity_poly.pdbx_strand_id
1 'polypeptide(L)'
;MNLNMSSAESLVAQIQGLSGNLADLTQLRNYLKQSDDSLHLESTRLAPLLNELDPSLHSLGYLYILEACTSGPIAKEQANEFVLLVSRFMNVCAAEHIRLASDKFISLCKRFKDQVMLLEDPMRGVAPMLAALRKLQTSTEQLTTLHPDFLLLCLLSKCYKTGLSILGDDIFEIDQPRDLFLYCYYGGMICIGQKFRKALELLHNVVTAPMPIISAIAVEAYKKYILVSLIHLGQFSTSFPKYTSSAAQRNLKNFSQPYLELVNSYSTGKVSELEMCVQTNKDKFESDKNLGLVKQVVSSMYKRNIQRLTQTYLTLSLQDIANTVQLNSPKEAEMHVLQMIQEGEIYATINQKDGMVRFLEDPEQYKTCEMIERIDSSIQRIMMLSKKLSTMNEMMSCDPSYLGKVGRERQRFDFDDFDTVPSKFNI
;
A
#
# COMPACT_ATOMS: atom_id res chain seq x y z
N MET A 1 40.22 -18.35 13.73
CA MET A 1 41.50 -17.70 14.09
C MET A 1 41.16 -16.59 15.06
N ASN A 2 41.65 -16.66 16.30
CA ASN A 2 41.40 -15.66 17.33
C ASN A 2 42.04 -14.34 16.94
N LEU A 3 41.27 -13.26 17.02
CA LEU A 3 41.68 -11.91 16.66
C LEU A 3 42.13 -11.19 17.96
N ASN A 4 43.45 -11.04 18.12
CA ASN A 4 44.10 -10.30 19.23
C ASN A 4 43.71 -8.82 19.19
N MET A 5 43.85 -8.05 20.29
CA MET A 5 43.51 -6.61 20.34
C MET A 5 44.04 -5.76 19.17
N SER A 6 45.14 -6.16 18.54
CA SER A 6 45.68 -5.57 17.31
C SER A 6 44.74 -5.62 16.08
N SER A 7 43.78 -6.55 16.04
CA SER A 7 42.84 -6.68 14.93
C SER A 7 41.67 -5.70 15.02
N ALA A 8 41.22 -5.34 16.22
CA ALA A 8 40.10 -4.44 16.44
C ALA A 8 40.49 -2.99 16.08
N GLU A 9 41.67 -2.56 16.52
CA GLU A 9 42.27 -1.28 16.12
C GLU A 9 42.58 -1.26 14.62
N SER A 10 43.08 -2.37 14.06
CA SER A 10 43.26 -2.50 12.61
C SER A 10 41.94 -2.43 11.83
N LEU A 11 40.84 -2.97 12.37
CA LEU A 11 39.52 -2.90 11.76
C LEU A 11 39.01 -1.45 11.72
N VAL A 12 39.13 -0.71 12.83
CA VAL A 12 38.76 0.71 12.88
C VAL A 12 39.60 1.53 11.92
N ALA A 13 40.92 1.33 11.90
CA ALA A 13 41.82 2.03 10.98
C ALA A 13 41.49 1.75 9.50
N GLN A 14 41.13 0.51 9.16
CA GLN A 14 40.70 0.16 7.80
C GLN A 14 39.36 0.77 7.43
N ILE A 15 38.39 0.78 8.36
CA ILE A 15 37.10 1.44 8.14
C ILE A 15 37.30 2.94 7.92
N GLN A 16 38.11 3.60 8.75
CA GLN A 16 38.40 5.04 8.62
C GLN A 16 39.16 5.35 7.33
N GLY A 17 40.14 4.51 6.96
CA GLY A 17 40.94 4.71 5.75
C GLY A 17 40.19 4.47 4.44
N LEU A 18 39.24 3.54 4.42
CA LEU A 18 38.55 3.10 3.18
C LEU A 18 37.13 3.65 3.01
N SER A 19 36.68 4.57 3.87
CA SER A 19 35.33 5.16 3.78
C SER A 19 35.25 6.41 2.86
N GLY A 20 36.34 6.76 2.17
CA GLY A 20 36.46 8.05 1.47
C GLY A 20 35.96 8.08 0.02
N ASN A 21 36.14 7.02 -0.78
CA ASN A 21 35.73 6.99 -2.19
C ASN A 21 35.07 5.65 -2.57
N LEU A 22 34.41 5.59 -3.73
CA LEU A 22 33.64 4.42 -4.15
C LEU A 22 34.49 3.14 -4.36
N ALA A 23 35.73 3.29 -4.84
CA ALA A 23 36.63 2.15 -5.05
C ALA A 23 37.06 1.55 -3.71
N ASP A 24 37.43 2.41 -2.76
CA ASP A 24 37.82 2.03 -1.41
C ASP A 24 36.65 1.44 -0.64
N LEU A 25 35.43 1.97 -0.81
CA LEU A 25 34.21 1.41 -0.22
C LEU A 25 33.90 0.00 -0.75
N THR A 26 34.17 -0.25 -2.02
CA THR A 26 34.01 -1.59 -2.61
C THR A 26 35.04 -2.57 -2.03
N GLN A 27 36.28 -2.11 -1.83
CA GLN A 27 37.31 -2.88 -1.14
C GLN A 27 36.92 -3.15 0.33
N LEU A 28 36.42 -2.14 1.04
CA LEU A 28 35.94 -2.24 2.42
C LEU A 28 34.78 -3.24 2.53
N ARG A 29 33.81 -3.19 1.60
CA ARG A 29 32.70 -4.14 1.53
C ARG A 29 33.20 -5.58 1.42
N ASN A 30 34.17 -5.83 0.53
CA ASN A 30 34.71 -7.17 0.32
C ASN A 30 35.45 -7.67 1.57
N TYR A 31 36.23 -6.80 2.20
CA TYR A 31 36.91 -7.11 3.46
C TYR A 31 35.91 -7.45 4.58
N LEU A 32 34.93 -6.57 4.81
CA LEU A 32 33.90 -6.77 5.85
C LEU A 32 33.08 -8.03 5.63
N LYS A 33 32.76 -8.35 4.37
CA LYS A 33 32.06 -9.58 3.99
C LYS A 33 32.89 -10.84 4.28
N GLN A 34 34.21 -10.79 4.11
CA GLN A 34 35.09 -11.92 4.45
C GLN A 34 35.26 -12.08 5.97
N SER A 35 35.23 -10.98 6.73
CA SER A 35 35.36 -11.00 8.18
C SER A 35 34.04 -11.22 8.94
N ASP A 36 32.91 -11.37 8.26
CA ASP A 36 31.57 -11.28 8.85
C ASP A 36 31.35 -12.27 10.02
N ASP A 37 31.74 -13.52 9.86
CA ASP A 37 31.65 -14.55 10.89
C ASP A 37 32.48 -14.18 12.15
N SER A 38 33.64 -13.56 11.93
CA SER A 38 34.52 -13.13 13.01
C SER A 38 33.94 -11.93 13.77
N LEU A 39 33.26 -11.01 13.06
CA LEU A 39 32.57 -9.87 13.67
C LEU A 39 31.44 -10.33 14.59
N HIS A 40 30.68 -11.36 14.19
CA HIS A 40 29.64 -11.93 15.05
C HIS A 40 30.21 -12.62 16.29
N LEU A 41 31.32 -13.36 16.16
CA LEU A 41 31.96 -14.05 17.27
C LEU A 41 32.50 -13.08 18.34
N GLU A 42 33.01 -11.92 17.91
CA GLU A 42 33.60 -10.90 18.80
C GLU A 42 32.66 -9.72 19.10
N SER A 43 31.36 -9.85 18.78
CA SER A 43 30.33 -8.82 18.91
C SER A 43 30.37 -8.01 20.21
N THR A 44 30.54 -8.64 21.37
CA THR A 44 30.62 -7.96 22.69
C THR A 44 31.84 -7.05 22.82
N ARG A 45 32.97 -7.43 22.19
CA ARG A 45 34.23 -6.66 22.23
C ARG A 45 34.21 -5.48 21.24
N LEU A 46 33.41 -5.57 20.19
CA LEU A 46 33.36 -4.56 19.12
C LEU A 46 32.39 -3.40 19.44
N ALA A 47 31.45 -3.59 20.37
CA ALA A 47 30.47 -2.56 20.72
C ALA A 47 31.10 -1.20 21.13
N PRO A 48 32.18 -1.14 21.93
CA PRO A 48 32.84 0.12 22.27
C PRO A 48 33.43 0.87 21.06
N LEU A 49 33.82 0.16 19.99
CA LEU A 49 34.44 0.74 18.80
C LEU A 49 33.47 1.61 18.00
N LEU A 50 32.15 1.43 18.19
CA LEU A 50 31.15 2.31 17.59
C LEU A 50 31.32 3.77 18.05
N ASN A 51 31.92 4.02 19.22
CA ASN A 51 32.20 5.38 19.70
C ASN A 51 33.35 6.06 18.96
N GLU A 52 34.23 5.30 18.30
CA GLU A 52 35.38 5.81 17.53
C GLU A 52 35.03 6.06 16.05
N LEU A 53 33.84 5.59 15.62
CA LEU A 53 33.38 5.67 14.25
C LEU A 53 32.28 6.72 14.11
N ASP A 54 32.48 7.68 13.20
CA ASP A 54 31.39 8.56 12.76
C ASP A 54 30.33 7.77 11.97
N PRO A 55 29.06 7.74 12.38
CA PRO A 55 28.01 6.96 11.72
C PRO A 55 27.62 7.49 10.33
N SER A 56 27.92 8.74 9.99
CA SER A 56 27.67 9.35 8.68
C SER A 56 28.81 9.12 7.69
N LEU A 57 30.06 9.23 8.14
CA LEU A 57 31.24 9.01 7.29
C LEU A 57 31.56 7.51 7.15
N HIS A 58 31.48 6.76 8.24
CA HIS A 58 31.88 5.35 8.29
C HIS A 58 30.68 4.39 8.24
N SER A 59 29.58 4.79 7.60
CA SER A 59 28.30 4.07 7.71
C SER A 59 28.36 2.59 7.36
N LEU A 60 29.21 2.18 6.40
CA LEU A 60 29.33 0.77 6.00
C LEU A 60 29.95 -0.07 7.11
N GLY A 61 31.10 0.34 7.66
CA GLY A 61 31.75 -0.35 8.77
C GLY A 61 30.89 -0.30 10.04
N TYR A 62 30.29 0.86 10.32
CA TYR A 62 29.37 1.04 11.44
C TYR A 62 28.18 0.07 11.34
N LEU A 63 27.60 -0.12 10.15
CA LEU A 63 26.50 -1.05 9.91
C LEU A 63 26.89 -2.50 10.22
N TYR A 64 28.06 -2.96 9.75
CA TYR A 64 28.52 -4.32 10.00
C TYR A 64 28.74 -4.59 11.49
N ILE A 65 29.40 -3.67 12.20
CA ILE A 65 29.62 -3.81 13.64
C ILE A 65 28.29 -3.75 14.39
N LEU A 66 27.42 -2.78 14.07
CA LEU A 66 26.13 -2.64 14.74
C LEU A 66 25.22 -3.85 14.53
N GLU A 67 25.16 -4.39 13.30
CA GLU A 67 24.38 -5.59 12.99
C GLU A 67 24.94 -6.81 13.73
N ALA A 68 26.27 -6.96 13.79
CA ALA A 68 26.91 -8.03 14.54
C ALA A 68 26.70 -7.93 16.06
N CYS A 69 26.88 -6.75 16.64
CA CYS A 69 26.63 -6.47 18.07
C CYS A 69 25.19 -6.73 18.47
N THR A 70 24.28 -6.59 17.52
CA THR A 70 22.85 -6.66 17.80
C THR A 70 22.25 -7.96 17.34
N SER A 71 23.02 -8.94 16.82
CA SER A 71 22.49 -10.18 16.25
C SER A 71 21.88 -11.14 17.30
N GLY A 72 22.35 -11.09 18.55
CA GLY A 72 21.82 -11.88 19.67
C GLY A 72 20.47 -11.40 20.22
N PRO A 73 19.83 -12.16 21.13
CA PRO A 73 18.60 -11.72 21.79
C PRO A 73 18.88 -10.48 22.65
N ILE A 74 18.06 -9.44 22.49
CA ILE A 74 18.16 -8.19 23.26
C ILE A 74 17.13 -8.25 24.38
N ALA A 75 17.59 -8.14 25.63
CA ALA A 75 16.72 -8.10 26.80
C ALA A 75 15.92 -6.78 26.85
N LYS A 76 14.73 -6.79 27.47
CA LYS A 76 13.84 -5.62 27.48
C LYS A 76 14.50 -4.39 28.13
N GLU A 77 15.39 -4.61 29.09
CA GLU A 77 16.16 -3.58 29.78
C GLU A 77 17.09 -2.81 28.83
N GLN A 78 17.66 -3.50 27.84
CA GLN A 78 18.60 -2.94 26.86
C GLN A 78 17.90 -2.40 25.60
N ALA A 79 16.62 -2.74 25.40
CA ALA A 79 15.86 -2.36 24.21
C ALA A 79 15.79 -0.84 24.01
N ASN A 80 15.73 -0.06 25.10
CA ASN A 80 15.70 1.40 25.01
C ASN A 80 16.99 1.99 24.44
N GLU A 81 18.15 1.56 24.93
CA GLU A 81 19.46 2.00 24.46
C GLU A 81 19.67 1.58 23.01
N PHE A 82 19.30 0.35 22.66
CA PHE A 82 19.35 -0.15 21.30
C PHE A 82 18.48 0.70 20.34
N VAL A 83 17.22 0.97 20.70
CA VAL A 83 16.32 1.79 19.88
C VAL A 83 16.90 3.19 19.66
N LEU A 84 17.49 3.81 20.68
CA LEU A 84 18.14 5.13 20.54
C LEU A 84 19.37 5.07 19.62
N LEU A 85 20.24 4.09 19.81
CA LEU A 85 21.46 3.89 19.02
C LEU A 85 21.13 3.69 17.54
N VAL A 86 20.23 2.76 17.23
CA VAL A 86 19.84 2.44 15.85
C VAL A 86 19.06 3.59 15.22
N SER A 87 18.17 4.25 15.98
CA SER A 87 17.44 5.42 15.48
C SER A 87 18.39 6.54 15.07
N ARG A 88 19.42 6.83 15.88
CA ARG A 88 20.45 7.81 15.53
C ARG A 88 21.16 7.43 14.24
N PHE A 89 21.59 6.16 14.12
CA PHE A 89 22.27 5.66 12.92
C PHE A 89 21.40 5.79 11.67
N MET A 90 20.15 5.33 11.69
CA MET A 90 19.22 5.43 10.55
C MET A 90 19.04 6.87 10.07
N ASN A 91 19.00 7.83 10.99
CA ASN A 91 18.83 9.25 10.66
C ASN A 91 20.08 9.85 10.01
N VAL A 92 21.30 9.44 10.37
CA VAL A 92 22.55 10.09 9.93
C VAL A 92 23.36 9.30 8.88
N CYS A 93 23.12 7.99 8.71
CA CYS A 93 23.91 7.16 7.81
C CYS A 93 23.86 7.62 6.33
N ALA A 94 24.95 7.39 5.59
CA ALA A 94 25.04 7.67 4.17
C ALA A 94 24.30 6.61 3.34
N ALA A 95 23.41 7.05 2.43
CA ALA A 95 22.59 6.18 1.59
C ALA A 95 23.45 5.27 0.68
N GLU A 96 24.51 5.82 0.09
CA GLU A 96 25.40 5.08 -0.80
C GLU A 96 26.10 3.92 -0.09
N HIS A 97 26.51 4.14 1.17
CA HIS A 97 27.21 3.14 1.97
C HIS A 97 26.27 2.00 2.37
N ILE A 98 25.06 2.30 2.87
CA ILE A 98 24.11 1.27 3.30
C ILE A 98 23.58 0.43 2.14
N ARG A 99 23.50 1.01 0.92
CA ARG A 99 23.06 0.28 -0.29
C ARG A 99 24.05 -0.79 -0.72
N LEU A 100 25.34 -0.66 -0.37
CA LEU A 100 26.35 -1.72 -0.60
C LEU A 100 26.09 -2.97 0.25
N ALA A 101 25.38 -2.85 1.37
CA ALA A 101 25.05 -3.95 2.27
C ALA A 101 23.57 -3.88 2.68
N SER A 102 22.67 -3.78 1.68
CA SER A 102 21.22 -3.65 1.87
C SER A 102 20.64 -4.73 2.78
N ASP A 103 21.08 -5.97 2.64
CA ASP A 103 20.56 -7.10 3.42
C ASP A 103 20.80 -6.93 4.93
N LYS A 104 22.00 -6.45 5.31
CA LYS A 104 22.36 -6.15 6.71
C LYS A 104 21.57 -4.96 7.23
N PHE A 105 21.40 -3.90 6.41
CA PHE A 105 20.61 -2.75 6.78
C PHE A 105 19.13 -3.10 6.98
N ILE A 106 18.56 -3.93 6.10
CA ILE A 106 17.19 -4.43 6.22
C ILE A 106 17.03 -5.29 7.47
N SER A 107 17.98 -6.19 7.76
CA SER A 107 18.00 -6.99 8.98
C SER A 107 17.96 -6.11 10.23
N LEU A 108 18.84 -5.11 10.31
CA LEU A 108 18.88 -4.14 11.41
C LEU A 108 17.56 -3.37 11.55
N CYS A 109 16.95 -2.93 10.44
CA CYS A 109 15.67 -2.22 10.47
C CYS A 109 14.51 -3.09 10.98
N LYS A 110 14.47 -4.36 10.58
CA LYS A 110 13.44 -5.31 11.04
C LYS A 110 13.57 -5.55 12.54
N ARG A 111 14.80 -5.75 13.04
CA ARG A 111 15.08 -5.88 14.48
C ARG A 111 14.72 -4.63 15.24
N PHE A 112 15.04 -3.45 14.71
CA PHE A 112 14.63 -2.17 15.27
C PHE A 112 13.11 -2.10 15.44
N LYS A 113 12.35 -2.42 14.40
CA LYS A 113 10.89 -2.50 14.48
C LYS A 113 10.43 -3.50 15.54
N ASP A 114 11.02 -4.69 15.62
CA ASP A 114 10.65 -5.69 16.64
C ASP A 114 10.90 -5.20 18.07
N GLN A 115 12.01 -4.47 18.32
CA GLN A 115 12.30 -3.89 19.64
C GLN A 115 11.36 -2.74 20.00
N VAL A 116 11.00 -1.90 19.03
CA VAL A 116 9.99 -0.86 19.22
C VAL A 116 8.63 -1.49 19.55
N MET A 117 8.28 -2.63 18.95
CA MET A 117 7.06 -3.39 19.30
C MET A 117 7.14 -3.99 20.71
N LEU A 118 8.29 -4.52 21.12
CA LEU A 118 8.51 -5.06 22.47
C LEU A 118 8.36 -3.99 23.57
N LEU A 119 8.72 -2.75 23.25
CA LEU A 119 8.54 -1.59 24.12
C LEU A 119 7.11 -1.03 24.13
N GLU A 120 6.22 -1.59 23.30
CA GLU A 120 4.81 -1.15 23.14
C GLU A 120 4.65 0.32 22.71
N ASP A 121 5.67 0.91 22.09
CA ASP A 121 5.67 2.30 21.62
C ASP A 121 6.00 2.39 20.11
N PRO A 122 5.07 1.98 19.22
CA PRO A 122 5.26 1.99 17.76
C PRO A 122 5.63 3.37 17.19
N MET A 123 5.26 4.45 17.87
CA MET A 123 5.45 5.82 17.40
C MET A 123 6.94 6.17 17.27
N ARG A 124 7.78 5.65 18.19
CA ARG A 124 9.25 5.83 18.14
C ARG A 124 9.90 5.26 16.89
N GLY A 125 9.25 4.27 16.26
CA GLY A 125 9.75 3.64 15.05
C GLY A 125 9.45 4.41 13.76
N VAL A 126 8.44 5.29 13.76
CA VAL A 126 7.88 5.88 12.53
C VAL A 126 8.91 6.74 11.79
N ALA A 127 9.47 7.76 12.46
CA ALA A 127 10.40 8.69 11.81
C ALA A 127 11.73 8.01 11.38
N PRO A 128 12.38 7.18 12.22
CA PRO A 128 13.62 6.50 11.82
C PRO A 128 13.40 5.51 10.67
N MET A 129 12.29 4.76 10.68
CA MET A 129 11.98 3.82 9.58
C MET A 129 11.68 4.55 8.27
N LEU A 130 11.05 5.73 8.31
CA LEU A 130 10.87 6.55 7.10
C LEU A 130 12.21 7.02 6.54
N ALA A 131 13.13 7.47 7.40
CA ALA A 131 14.47 7.87 6.99
C ALA A 131 15.24 6.70 6.39
N ALA A 132 15.20 5.54 7.04
CA ALA A 132 15.81 4.30 6.55
C ALA A 132 15.25 3.87 5.19
N LEU A 133 13.93 3.88 5.03
CA LEU A 133 13.25 3.53 3.78
C LEU A 133 13.69 4.43 2.63
N ARG A 134 13.68 5.76 2.83
CA ARG A 134 14.08 6.72 1.79
C ARG A 134 15.54 6.61 1.39
N LYS A 135 16.43 6.27 2.33
CA LYS A 135 17.86 6.05 2.03
C LYS A 135 18.10 4.72 1.32
N LEU A 136 17.35 3.67 1.67
CA LEU A 136 17.46 2.36 1.03
C LEU A 136 16.91 2.40 -0.41
N GLN A 137 15.80 3.09 -0.62
CA GLN A 137 15.14 3.21 -1.90
C GLN A 137 16.03 3.94 -2.92
N THR A 138 16.22 3.35 -4.11
CA THR A 138 16.97 3.96 -5.22
C THR A 138 16.07 4.78 -6.14
N SER A 139 14.80 4.37 -6.29
CA SER A 139 13.75 5.03 -7.05
C SER A 139 12.43 4.98 -6.28
N THR A 140 11.64 6.06 -6.32
CA THR A 140 10.29 6.13 -5.71
C THR A 140 9.33 5.06 -6.27
N GLU A 141 9.68 4.49 -7.42
CA GLU A 141 8.91 3.45 -8.12
C GLU A 141 9.18 2.04 -7.60
N GLN A 142 10.19 1.87 -6.73
CA GLN A 142 10.58 0.57 -6.19
C GLN A 142 9.94 0.31 -4.82
N LEU A 143 9.29 -0.86 -4.69
CA LEU A 143 8.83 -1.38 -3.42
C LEU A 143 9.96 -2.09 -2.67
N THR A 144 10.52 -1.43 -1.67
CA THR A 144 11.48 -2.06 -0.76
C THR A 144 10.78 -2.91 0.31
N THR A 145 11.52 -3.88 0.87
CA THR A 145 11.05 -4.76 1.96
C THR A 145 10.71 -4.01 3.26
N LEU A 146 11.09 -2.74 3.40
CA LEU A 146 10.81 -1.90 4.58
C LEU A 146 9.45 -1.18 4.50
N HIS A 147 8.86 -1.06 3.31
CA HIS A 147 7.58 -0.38 3.11
C HIS A 147 6.46 -0.98 4.00
N PRO A 148 6.25 -2.31 4.03
CA PRO A 148 5.23 -2.89 4.89
C PRO A 148 5.46 -2.65 6.38
N ASP A 149 6.70 -2.77 6.85
CA ASP A 149 7.05 -2.60 8.27
C ASP A 149 6.82 -1.14 8.70
N PHE A 150 7.17 -0.16 7.85
CA PHE A 150 6.88 1.24 8.10
C PHE A 150 5.36 1.55 8.13
N LEU A 151 4.59 0.99 7.20
CA LEU A 151 3.13 1.17 7.19
C LEU A 151 2.47 0.53 8.41
N LEU A 152 2.96 -0.62 8.85
CA LEU A 152 2.51 -1.27 10.09
C LEU A 152 2.72 -0.36 11.30
N LEU A 153 3.91 0.25 11.43
CA LEU A 153 4.21 1.21 12.49
C LEU A 153 3.27 2.42 12.44
N CYS A 154 3.01 2.97 11.25
CA CYS A 154 2.07 4.08 11.08
C CYS A 154 0.63 3.69 11.46
N LEU A 155 0.21 2.46 11.14
CA LEU A 155 -1.12 1.96 11.48
C LEU A 155 -1.29 1.81 12.99
N LEU A 156 -0.32 1.18 13.67
CA LEU A 156 -0.36 0.94 15.12
C LEU A 156 -0.25 2.24 15.93
N SER A 157 0.56 3.20 15.47
CA SER A 157 0.72 4.51 16.09
C SER A 157 -0.35 5.54 15.67
N LYS A 158 -1.30 5.15 14.80
CA LYS A 158 -2.32 6.03 14.20
C LYS A 158 -1.74 7.25 13.45
N CYS A 159 -0.48 7.18 13.01
CA CYS A 159 0.21 8.23 12.25
C CYS A 159 -0.12 8.16 10.74
N TYR A 160 -1.41 8.24 10.39
CA TYR A 160 -1.89 8.03 9.02
C TYR A 160 -1.36 9.05 8.00
N LYS A 161 -1.19 10.31 8.41
CA LYS A 161 -0.63 11.37 7.55
C LYS A 161 0.79 11.02 7.08
N THR A 162 1.61 10.47 7.98
CA THR A 162 2.98 10.04 7.68
C THR A 162 2.97 8.82 6.77
N GLY A 163 2.09 7.83 7.03
CA GLY A 163 1.91 6.67 6.16
C GLY A 163 1.46 7.04 4.74
N LEU A 164 0.56 8.02 4.59
CA LEU A 164 0.11 8.50 3.29
C LEU A 164 1.20 9.13 2.43
N SER A 165 2.29 9.61 3.05
CA SER A 165 3.36 10.29 2.30
C SER A 165 4.09 9.38 1.30
N ILE A 166 4.07 8.06 1.51
CA ILE A 166 4.66 7.06 0.59
C ILE A 166 3.60 6.35 -0.26
N LEU A 167 2.32 6.42 0.11
CA LEU A 167 1.21 5.79 -0.62
C LEU A 167 0.76 6.61 -1.84
N GLY A 168 1.31 7.82 -1.99
CA GLY A 168 1.13 8.66 -3.17
C GLY A 168 2.03 8.29 -4.33
N ASP A 169 3.10 7.52 -4.09
CA ASP A 169 4.06 7.12 -5.11
C ASP A 169 3.51 5.95 -5.94
N ASP A 170 3.71 6.01 -7.26
CA ASP A 170 3.33 4.93 -8.17
C ASP A 170 4.46 3.89 -8.22
N ILE A 171 4.19 2.72 -7.64
CA ILE A 171 5.15 1.62 -7.52
C ILE A 171 5.00 0.66 -8.71
N PHE A 172 6.12 0.33 -9.35
CA PHE A 172 6.19 -0.56 -10.51
C PHE A 172 7.18 -1.72 -10.34
N GLU A 173 8.23 -1.54 -9.53
CA GLU A 173 9.25 -2.56 -9.29
C GLU A 173 9.00 -3.26 -7.95
N ILE A 174 8.80 -4.57 -8.01
CA ILE A 174 8.41 -5.38 -6.86
C ILE A 174 9.28 -6.63 -6.82
N ASP A 175 10.05 -6.78 -5.74
CA ASP A 175 10.95 -7.94 -5.58
C ASP A 175 10.23 -9.15 -4.96
N GLN A 176 9.42 -8.91 -3.92
CA GLN A 176 8.81 -9.96 -3.11
C GLN A 176 7.28 -9.83 -3.11
N PRO A 177 6.53 -10.88 -3.55
CA PRO A 177 5.07 -10.85 -3.55
C PRO A 177 4.48 -10.58 -2.17
N ARG A 178 5.05 -11.15 -1.11
CA ARG A 178 4.56 -10.93 0.26
C ARG A 178 4.58 -9.46 0.67
N ASP A 179 5.61 -8.72 0.24
CA ASP A 179 5.77 -7.32 0.59
C ASP A 179 4.75 -6.45 -0.13
N LEU A 180 4.43 -6.75 -1.40
CA LEU A 180 3.33 -6.12 -2.11
C LEU A 180 1.99 -6.31 -1.38
N PHE A 181 1.72 -7.53 -0.92
CA PHE A 181 0.47 -7.84 -0.23
C PHE A 181 0.31 -7.05 1.06
N LEU A 182 1.37 -7.00 1.87
CA LEU A 182 1.33 -6.26 3.12
C LEU A 182 1.33 -4.74 2.89
N TYR A 183 2.11 -4.25 1.92
CA TYR A 183 2.11 -2.84 1.52
C TYR A 183 0.70 -2.38 1.15
N CYS A 184 0.07 -3.09 0.21
CA CYS A 184 -1.27 -2.74 -0.24
C CYS A 184 -2.33 -2.97 0.86
N TYR A 185 -2.22 -4.01 1.69
CA TYR A 185 -3.17 -4.24 2.78
C TYR A 185 -3.08 -3.16 3.87
N TYR A 186 -1.89 -2.89 4.39
CA TYR A 186 -1.70 -1.85 5.42
C TYR A 186 -1.95 -0.45 4.87
N GLY A 187 -1.52 -0.18 3.64
CA GLY A 187 -1.81 1.07 2.94
C GLY A 187 -3.31 1.25 2.71
N GLY A 188 -4.01 0.17 2.32
CA GLY A 188 -5.46 0.13 2.22
C GLY A 188 -6.12 0.50 3.55
N MET A 189 -5.70 -0.10 4.66
CA MET A 189 -6.23 0.22 6.00
C MET A 189 -6.01 1.67 6.41
N ILE A 190 -4.83 2.24 6.12
CA ILE A 190 -4.56 3.67 6.37
C ILE A 190 -5.48 4.55 5.52
N CYS A 191 -5.63 4.21 4.23
CA CYS A 191 -6.49 4.94 3.29
C CYS A 191 -7.98 4.81 3.63
N ILE A 192 -8.45 3.72 4.25
CA ILE A 192 -9.86 3.61 4.70
C ILE A 192 -10.22 4.76 5.64
N GLY A 193 -9.28 5.22 6.47
CA GLY A 193 -9.54 6.32 7.41
C GLY A 193 -9.59 7.71 6.77
N GLN A 194 -9.20 7.89 5.49
CA GLN A 194 -9.05 9.23 4.88
C GLN A 194 -9.41 9.33 3.39
N LYS A 195 -9.13 8.31 2.57
CA LYS A 195 -9.24 8.31 1.11
C LYS A 195 -9.77 6.97 0.58
N PHE A 196 -11.09 6.77 0.57
CA PHE A 196 -11.71 5.51 0.13
C PHE A 196 -11.31 5.06 -1.28
N ARG A 197 -11.16 5.98 -2.24
CA ARG A 197 -10.76 5.64 -3.62
C ARG A 197 -9.40 4.94 -3.67
N LYS A 198 -8.40 5.47 -2.97
CA LYS A 198 -7.06 4.84 -2.92
C LYS A 198 -7.07 3.55 -2.10
N ALA A 199 -7.92 3.47 -1.07
CA ALA A 199 -8.09 2.23 -0.32
C ALA A 199 -8.62 1.10 -1.21
N LEU A 200 -9.61 1.37 -2.06
CA LEU A 200 -10.14 0.40 -3.02
C LEU A 200 -9.07 -0.08 -3.99
N GLU A 201 -8.28 0.83 -4.55
CA GLU A 201 -7.20 0.50 -5.47
C GLU A 201 -6.17 -0.45 -4.82
N LEU A 202 -5.70 -0.10 -3.62
CA LEU A 202 -4.72 -0.92 -2.89
C LEU A 202 -5.29 -2.30 -2.52
N LEU A 203 -6.51 -2.35 -1.98
CA LEU A 203 -7.15 -3.63 -1.62
C LEU A 203 -7.43 -4.49 -2.85
N HIS A 204 -7.86 -3.88 -3.96
CA HIS A 204 -8.03 -4.55 -5.25
C HIS A 204 -6.72 -5.16 -5.73
N ASN A 205 -5.61 -4.43 -5.64
CA ASN A 205 -4.28 -4.93 -6.01
C ASN A 205 -3.89 -6.19 -5.21
N VAL A 206 -4.23 -6.30 -3.92
CA VAL A 206 -4.01 -7.54 -3.14
C VAL A 206 -4.87 -8.69 -3.68
N VAL A 207 -6.14 -8.42 -3.97
CA VAL A 207 -7.12 -9.42 -4.42
C VAL A 207 -6.75 -9.97 -5.80
N THR A 208 -6.20 -9.14 -6.68
CA THR A 208 -5.85 -9.54 -8.04
C THR A 208 -4.41 -9.98 -8.24
N ALA A 209 -3.52 -9.72 -7.27
CA ALA A 209 -2.12 -10.11 -7.37
C ALA A 209 -1.99 -11.63 -7.59
N PRO A 210 -1.08 -12.07 -8.48
CA PRO A 210 -0.85 -13.50 -8.70
C PRO A 210 -0.52 -14.23 -7.40
N MET A 211 -1.24 -15.32 -7.14
CA MET A 211 -0.99 -16.19 -5.99
C MET A 211 -1.24 -17.65 -6.37
N PRO A 212 -0.28 -18.56 -6.10
CA PRO A 212 -0.50 -19.99 -6.28
C PRO A 212 -1.35 -20.58 -5.15
N ILE A 213 -1.21 -20.04 -3.94
CA ILE A 213 -1.89 -20.47 -2.72
C ILE A 213 -2.55 -19.24 -2.09
N ILE A 214 -3.74 -19.44 -1.52
CA ILE A 214 -4.49 -18.38 -0.86
C ILE A 214 -3.72 -17.86 0.36
N SER A 215 -3.61 -16.54 0.49
CA SER A 215 -3.00 -15.88 1.64
C SER A 215 -4.06 -15.36 2.60
N ALA A 216 -3.82 -15.47 3.90
CA ALA A 216 -4.68 -14.87 4.93
C ALA A 216 -4.77 -13.34 4.75
N ILE A 217 -3.70 -12.69 4.29
CA ILE A 217 -3.68 -11.25 3.99
C ILE A 217 -4.71 -10.93 2.91
N ALA A 218 -4.79 -11.77 1.87
CA ALA A 218 -5.73 -11.58 0.76
C ALA A 218 -7.19 -11.79 1.18
N VAL A 219 -7.44 -12.76 2.06
CA VAL A 219 -8.78 -12.98 2.63
C VAL A 219 -9.23 -11.75 3.40
N GLU A 220 -8.39 -11.21 4.29
CA GLU A 220 -8.70 -10.00 5.05
C GLU A 220 -8.81 -8.76 4.18
N ALA A 221 -7.98 -8.65 3.14
CA ALA A 221 -8.08 -7.58 2.15
C ALA A 221 -9.40 -7.64 1.38
N TYR A 222 -9.85 -8.84 0.95
CA TYR A 222 -11.09 -9.01 0.21
C TYR A 222 -12.32 -8.65 1.04
N LYS A 223 -12.36 -9.05 2.31
CA LYS A 223 -13.42 -8.66 3.25
C LYS A 223 -13.53 -7.13 3.34
N LYS A 224 -12.40 -6.43 3.53
CA LYS A 224 -12.37 -4.96 3.59
C LYS A 224 -12.68 -4.33 2.23
N TYR A 225 -12.25 -4.94 1.13
CA TYR A 225 -12.55 -4.47 -0.22
C TYR A 225 -14.07 -4.46 -0.49
N ILE A 226 -14.78 -5.51 -0.06
CA ILE A 226 -16.24 -5.57 -0.11
C ILE A 226 -16.86 -4.41 0.67
N LEU A 227 -16.49 -4.25 1.94
CA LEU A 227 -17.07 -3.22 2.81
C LEU A 227 -16.83 -1.81 2.27
N VAL A 228 -15.59 -1.51 1.86
CA VAL A 228 -15.23 -0.20 1.32
C VAL A 228 -15.94 0.05 -0.02
N SER A 229 -16.15 -0.98 -0.84
CA SER A 229 -16.90 -0.85 -2.09
C SER A 229 -18.36 -0.50 -1.83
N LEU A 230 -19.00 -1.14 -0.84
CA LEU A 230 -20.37 -0.81 -0.44
C LEU A 230 -20.47 0.62 0.10
N ILE A 231 -19.52 1.05 0.94
CA ILE A 231 -19.50 2.41 1.52
C ILE A 231 -19.31 3.48 0.44
N HIS A 232 -18.31 3.30 -0.43
CA HIS A 232 -17.89 4.36 -1.37
C HIS A 232 -18.61 4.31 -2.71
N LEU A 233 -18.82 3.11 -3.27
CA LEU A 233 -19.45 2.93 -4.59
C LEU A 233 -20.95 2.63 -4.49
N GLY A 234 -21.44 2.24 -3.31
CA GLY A 234 -22.84 1.85 -3.10
C GLY A 234 -23.20 0.52 -3.77
N GLN A 235 -22.21 -0.27 -4.20
CA GLN A 235 -22.40 -1.57 -4.85
C GLN A 235 -21.11 -2.40 -4.82
N PHE A 236 -21.23 -3.69 -5.03
CA PHE A 236 -20.10 -4.60 -5.16
C PHE A 236 -20.37 -5.66 -6.23
N SER A 237 -19.42 -5.84 -7.15
CA SER A 237 -19.46 -6.95 -8.11
C SER A 237 -18.74 -8.15 -7.53
N THR A 238 -19.43 -9.30 -7.48
CA THR A 238 -18.82 -10.57 -7.07
C THR A 238 -18.01 -11.22 -8.20
N SER A 239 -18.01 -10.66 -9.41
CA SER A 239 -17.17 -11.14 -10.50
C SER A 239 -15.73 -10.62 -10.36
N PHE A 240 -14.77 -11.51 -10.56
CA PHE A 240 -13.36 -11.14 -10.58
C PHE A 240 -12.92 -10.78 -12.01
N PRO A 241 -11.94 -9.88 -12.17
CA PRO A 241 -11.23 -9.75 -13.43
C PRO A 241 -10.69 -11.09 -13.95
N LYS A 242 -10.64 -11.24 -15.27
CA LYS A 242 -10.17 -12.49 -15.92
C LYS A 242 -8.74 -12.87 -15.55
N TYR A 243 -7.91 -11.89 -15.21
CA TYR A 243 -6.51 -12.08 -14.81
C TYR A 243 -6.31 -12.44 -13.34
N THR A 244 -7.36 -12.43 -12.51
CA THR A 244 -7.29 -12.85 -11.12
C THR A 244 -6.96 -14.34 -11.04
N SER A 245 -6.08 -14.75 -10.13
CA SER A 245 -5.66 -16.14 -10.02
C SER A 245 -6.81 -17.09 -9.69
N SER A 246 -6.74 -18.33 -10.18
CA SER A 246 -7.75 -19.36 -9.91
C SER A 246 -7.86 -19.67 -8.41
N ALA A 247 -6.74 -19.62 -7.68
CA ALA A 247 -6.72 -19.77 -6.23
C ALA A 247 -7.53 -18.67 -5.52
N ALA A 248 -7.39 -17.41 -5.94
CA ALA A 248 -8.17 -16.31 -5.39
C ALA A 248 -9.67 -16.47 -5.74
N GLN A 249 -9.98 -16.70 -7.02
CA GLN A 249 -11.37 -16.83 -7.50
C GLN A 249 -12.15 -17.93 -6.77
N ARG A 250 -11.51 -19.09 -6.54
CA ARG A 250 -12.13 -20.23 -5.86
C ARG A 250 -12.29 -20.02 -4.36
N ASN A 251 -11.29 -19.44 -3.70
CA ASN A 251 -11.21 -19.48 -2.23
C ASN A 251 -11.69 -18.20 -1.54
N LEU A 252 -11.47 -17.02 -2.13
CA LEU A 252 -11.81 -15.75 -1.46
C LEU A 252 -13.28 -15.66 -1.10
N LYS A 253 -14.17 -16.06 -2.02
CA LYS A 253 -15.62 -16.11 -1.78
C LYS A 253 -15.97 -17.07 -0.63
N ASN A 254 -15.34 -18.24 -0.59
CA ASN A 254 -15.60 -19.26 0.44
C ASN A 254 -15.25 -18.74 1.85
N PHE A 255 -14.18 -17.97 1.98
CA PHE A 255 -13.76 -17.41 3.27
C PHE A 255 -14.48 -16.10 3.65
N SER A 256 -15.35 -15.57 2.79
CA SER A 256 -16.02 -14.29 2.99
C SER A 256 -17.55 -14.37 2.89
N GLN A 257 -18.15 -15.54 3.10
CA GLN A 257 -19.60 -15.75 2.92
C GLN A 257 -20.46 -14.73 3.71
N PRO A 258 -20.21 -14.43 5.00
CA PRO A 258 -20.98 -13.40 5.72
C PRO A 258 -20.90 -12.00 5.10
N TYR A 259 -19.80 -11.68 4.42
CA TYR A 259 -19.64 -10.41 3.72
C TYR A 259 -20.37 -10.41 2.37
N LEU A 260 -20.50 -11.56 1.71
CA LEU A 260 -21.29 -11.71 0.49
C LEU A 260 -22.79 -11.70 0.79
N GLU A 261 -23.22 -12.28 1.91
CA GLU A 261 -24.59 -12.14 2.42
C GLU A 261 -24.92 -10.67 2.69
N LEU A 262 -23.99 -9.92 3.29
CA LEU A 262 -24.12 -8.48 3.49
C LEU A 262 -24.31 -7.74 2.15
N VAL A 263 -23.55 -8.09 1.11
CA VAL A 263 -23.71 -7.51 -0.24
C VAL A 263 -25.11 -7.79 -0.80
N ASN A 264 -25.57 -9.04 -0.69
CA ASN A 264 -26.90 -9.42 -1.17
C ASN A 264 -28.00 -8.65 -0.44
N SER A 265 -27.92 -8.55 0.89
CA SER A 265 -28.84 -7.77 1.69
C SER A 265 -28.77 -6.27 1.36
N TYR A 266 -27.57 -5.72 1.14
CA TYR A 266 -27.39 -4.33 0.72
C TYR A 266 -28.10 -4.04 -0.63
N SER A 267 -28.04 -4.99 -1.57
CA SER A 267 -28.67 -4.81 -2.89
C SER A 267 -30.21 -4.68 -2.86
N THR A 268 -30.87 -5.14 -1.79
CA THR A 268 -32.34 -5.01 -1.66
C THR A 268 -32.77 -3.57 -1.33
N GLY A 269 -31.85 -2.75 -0.81
CA GLY A 269 -32.09 -1.37 -0.41
C GLY A 269 -32.90 -1.21 0.89
N LYS A 270 -33.27 -2.31 1.55
CA LYS A 270 -34.04 -2.29 2.79
C LYS A 270 -33.11 -2.30 4.01
N VAL A 271 -33.19 -1.26 4.83
CA VAL A 271 -32.29 -1.08 5.96
C VAL A 271 -32.52 -2.14 7.04
N SER A 272 -33.79 -2.47 7.33
CA SER A 272 -34.13 -3.49 8.34
C SER A 272 -33.59 -4.88 8.01
N GLU A 273 -33.61 -5.28 6.72
CA GLU A 273 -33.01 -6.56 6.28
C GLU A 273 -31.49 -6.54 6.45
N LEU A 274 -30.86 -5.40 6.16
CA LEU A 274 -29.42 -5.21 6.31
C LEU A 274 -29.00 -5.26 7.78
N GLU A 275 -29.71 -4.57 8.67
CA GLU A 275 -29.46 -4.60 10.12
C GLU A 275 -29.60 -6.01 10.69
N MET A 276 -30.64 -6.75 10.26
CA MET A 276 -30.82 -8.14 10.65
C MET A 276 -29.65 -9.01 10.19
N CYS A 277 -29.20 -8.87 8.94
CA CYS A 277 -28.02 -9.58 8.42
C CYS A 277 -26.76 -9.27 9.25
N VAL A 278 -26.55 -8.00 9.62
CA VAL A 278 -25.44 -7.58 10.48
C VAL A 278 -25.54 -8.22 11.86
N GLN A 279 -26.72 -8.27 12.45
CA GLN A 279 -26.93 -8.87 13.76
C GLN A 279 -26.74 -10.38 13.75
N THR A 280 -27.19 -11.09 12.71
CA THR A 280 -26.98 -12.53 12.53
C THR A 280 -25.49 -12.90 12.43
N ASN A 281 -24.70 -12.08 11.73
CA ASN A 281 -23.29 -12.33 11.47
C ASN A 281 -22.33 -11.55 12.40
N LYS A 282 -22.85 -10.94 13.48
CA LYS A 282 -22.13 -9.99 14.34
C LYS A 282 -20.83 -10.55 14.89
N ASP A 283 -20.86 -11.75 15.46
CA ASP A 283 -19.69 -12.40 16.08
C ASP A 283 -18.55 -12.57 15.07
N LYS A 284 -18.89 -12.83 13.80
CA LYS A 284 -17.88 -12.97 12.74
C LYS A 284 -17.24 -11.63 12.40
N PHE A 285 -18.02 -10.56 12.31
CA PHE A 285 -17.51 -9.22 12.04
C PHE A 285 -16.67 -8.67 13.20
N GLU A 286 -17.00 -9.01 14.45
CA GLU A 286 -16.20 -8.68 15.63
C GLU A 286 -14.89 -9.46 15.67
N SER A 287 -14.94 -10.77 15.42
CA SER A 287 -13.76 -11.63 15.33
C SER A 287 -12.77 -11.14 14.26
N ASP A 288 -13.28 -10.75 13.10
CA ASP A 288 -12.48 -10.19 12.00
C ASP A 288 -12.07 -8.71 12.22
N LYS A 289 -12.48 -8.08 13.34
CA LYS A 289 -12.23 -6.67 13.68
C LYS A 289 -12.74 -5.66 12.64
N ASN A 290 -13.83 -5.99 11.94
CA ASN A 290 -14.41 -5.18 10.88
C ASN A 290 -15.78 -4.58 11.23
N LEU A 291 -16.31 -4.81 12.44
CA LEU A 291 -17.65 -4.35 12.84
C LEU A 291 -17.87 -2.84 12.64
N GLY A 292 -16.85 -2.01 12.89
CA GLY A 292 -16.94 -0.56 12.65
C GLY A 292 -17.22 -0.20 11.18
N LEU A 293 -16.57 -0.89 10.25
CA LEU A 293 -16.81 -0.71 8.81
C LEU A 293 -18.18 -1.25 8.40
N VAL A 294 -18.62 -2.36 8.99
CA VAL A 294 -19.97 -2.90 8.74
C VAL A 294 -21.06 -1.91 9.18
N LYS A 295 -20.88 -1.24 10.33
CA LYS A 295 -21.79 -0.17 10.75
C LYS A 295 -21.79 1.02 9.79
N GLN A 296 -20.64 1.35 9.20
CA GLN A 296 -20.55 2.37 8.15
C GLN A 296 -21.28 1.94 6.87
N VAL A 297 -21.26 0.65 6.50
CA VAL A 297 -22.07 0.11 5.40
C VAL A 297 -23.57 0.32 5.66
N VAL A 298 -24.05 0.06 6.88
CA VAL A 298 -25.47 0.34 7.22
C VAL A 298 -25.76 1.84 7.09
N SER A 299 -24.86 2.67 7.61
CA SER A 299 -25.02 4.14 7.54
C SER A 299 -25.01 4.67 6.10
N SER A 300 -24.20 4.07 5.21
CA SER A 300 -24.14 4.47 3.80
C SER A 300 -25.41 4.11 3.02
N MET A 301 -26.18 3.12 3.48
CA MET A 301 -27.47 2.76 2.86
C MET A 301 -28.47 3.92 2.88
N TYR A 302 -28.57 4.64 4.00
CA TYR A 302 -29.47 5.78 4.11
C TYR A 302 -29.12 6.87 3.10
N LYS A 303 -27.84 7.24 3.02
CA LYS A 303 -27.33 8.18 2.01
C LYS A 303 -27.62 7.70 0.59
N ARG A 304 -27.40 6.41 0.32
CA ARG A 304 -27.68 5.81 -0.99
C ARG A 304 -29.15 5.86 -1.36
N ASN A 305 -30.04 5.57 -0.42
CA ASN A 305 -31.48 5.64 -0.65
C ASN A 305 -31.93 7.08 -0.92
N ILE A 306 -31.39 8.08 -0.21
CA ILE A 306 -31.64 9.50 -0.50
C ILE A 306 -31.12 9.88 -1.89
N GLN A 307 -29.91 9.46 -2.28
CA GLN A 307 -29.39 9.67 -3.64
C GLN A 307 -30.30 9.09 -4.72
N ARG A 308 -30.97 7.95 -4.48
CA ARG A 308 -31.91 7.39 -5.45
C ARG A 308 -33.15 8.26 -5.63
N LEU A 309 -33.60 8.96 -4.58
CA LEU A 309 -34.74 9.87 -4.66
C LEU A 309 -34.47 11.06 -5.59
N THR A 310 -33.22 11.50 -5.71
CA THR A 310 -32.86 12.60 -6.63
C THR A 310 -33.05 12.22 -8.11
N GLN A 311 -33.14 10.92 -8.42
CA GLN A 311 -33.36 10.43 -9.79
C GLN A 311 -34.84 10.41 -10.19
N THR A 312 -35.74 10.36 -9.21
CA THR A 312 -37.19 10.20 -9.44
C THR A 312 -37.99 11.44 -9.05
N TYR A 313 -37.46 12.27 -8.16
CA TYR A 313 -38.16 13.43 -7.61
C TYR A 313 -37.37 14.71 -7.85
N LEU A 314 -38.08 15.77 -8.23
CA LEU A 314 -37.54 17.14 -8.25
C LEU A 314 -37.69 17.81 -6.89
N THR A 315 -38.82 17.59 -6.22
CA THR A 315 -39.11 18.15 -4.89
C THR A 315 -39.85 17.09 -4.08
N LEU A 316 -39.45 16.90 -2.82
CA LEU A 316 -40.01 15.88 -1.94
C LEU A 316 -40.07 16.39 -0.49
N SER A 317 -41.09 16.02 0.27
CA SER A 317 -41.19 16.45 1.67
C SER A 317 -40.19 15.70 2.56
N LEU A 318 -39.73 16.33 3.65
CA LEU A 318 -38.87 15.69 4.64
C LEU A 318 -39.54 14.47 5.30
N GLN A 319 -40.86 14.49 5.43
CA GLN A 319 -41.63 13.36 5.95
C GLN A 319 -41.64 12.19 4.97
N ASP A 320 -41.80 12.43 3.67
CA ASP A 320 -41.78 11.39 2.66
C ASP A 320 -40.37 10.79 2.50
N ILE A 321 -39.33 11.62 2.62
CA ILE A 321 -37.94 11.14 2.68
C ILE A 321 -37.77 10.21 3.88
N ALA A 322 -38.19 10.65 5.08
CA ALA A 322 -38.07 9.82 6.28
C ALA A 322 -38.81 8.49 6.14
N ASN A 323 -40.05 8.50 5.63
CA ASN A 323 -40.84 7.30 5.42
C ASN A 323 -40.22 6.34 4.40
N THR A 324 -39.74 6.88 3.27
CA THR A 324 -39.19 6.08 2.17
C THR A 324 -37.82 5.47 2.53
N VAL A 325 -37.01 6.20 3.30
CA VAL A 325 -35.66 5.81 3.69
C VAL A 325 -35.63 5.08 5.05
N GLN A 326 -36.79 4.93 5.70
CA GLN A 326 -36.98 4.27 7.01
C GLN A 326 -36.22 4.98 8.15
N LEU A 327 -36.26 6.32 8.16
CA LEU A 327 -35.75 7.15 9.25
C LEU A 327 -36.86 7.42 10.28
N ASN A 328 -36.48 7.73 11.52
CA ASN A 328 -37.43 7.86 12.62
C ASN A 328 -38.21 9.19 12.57
N SER A 329 -37.62 10.23 11.97
CA SER A 329 -38.24 11.56 11.95
C SER A 329 -37.84 12.41 10.74
N PRO A 330 -38.66 13.42 10.37
CA PRO A 330 -38.29 14.42 9.37
C PRO A 330 -37.02 15.20 9.73
N LYS A 331 -36.75 15.39 11.02
CA LYS A 331 -35.54 16.07 11.51
C LYS A 331 -34.28 15.24 11.24
N GLU A 332 -34.38 13.93 11.38
CA GLU A 332 -33.28 13.00 11.04
C GLU A 332 -33.03 13.01 9.53
N ALA A 333 -34.10 13.01 8.72
CA ALA A 333 -34.00 13.18 7.27
C ALA A 333 -33.33 14.51 6.89
N GLU A 334 -33.72 15.62 7.54
CA GLU A 334 -33.11 16.94 7.31
C GLU A 334 -31.61 16.93 7.62
N MET A 335 -31.21 16.31 8.74
CA MET A 335 -29.81 16.17 9.13
C MET A 335 -28.99 15.39 8.10
N HIS A 336 -29.52 14.26 7.61
CA HIS A 336 -28.86 13.48 6.57
C HIS A 336 -28.73 14.28 5.26
N VAL A 337 -29.81 14.92 4.80
CA VAL A 337 -29.78 15.73 3.58
C VAL A 337 -28.77 16.87 3.71
N LEU A 338 -28.73 17.56 4.84
CA LEU A 338 -27.78 18.64 5.10
C LEU A 338 -26.33 18.14 5.04
N GLN A 339 -26.04 17.01 5.69
CA GLN A 339 -24.71 16.40 5.67
C GLN A 339 -24.29 16.03 4.24
N MET A 340 -25.21 15.44 3.46
CA MET A 340 -24.93 15.04 2.08
C MET A 340 -24.70 16.26 1.17
N ILE A 341 -25.39 17.38 1.40
CA ILE A 341 -25.13 18.64 0.68
C ILE A 341 -23.73 19.16 1.04
N GLN A 342 -23.37 19.18 2.32
CA GLN A 342 -22.08 19.68 2.79
C GLN A 342 -20.89 18.86 2.28
N GLU A 343 -21.07 17.55 2.15
CA GLU A 343 -20.07 16.62 1.62
C GLU A 343 -20.04 16.59 0.08
N GLY A 344 -20.94 17.30 -0.60
CA GLY A 344 -21.05 17.33 -2.06
C GLY A 344 -21.56 16.03 -2.67
N GLU A 345 -22.28 15.21 -1.89
CA GLU A 345 -22.84 13.93 -2.34
C GLU A 345 -24.17 14.12 -3.11
N ILE A 346 -24.91 15.19 -2.84
CA ILE A 346 -26.12 15.61 -3.57
C ILE A 346 -26.17 17.13 -3.69
N TYR A 347 -26.85 17.62 -4.72
CA TYR A 347 -27.17 19.03 -4.88
C TYR A 347 -28.65 19.24 -4.53
N ALA A 348 -28.94 19.93 -3.43
CA ALA A 348 -30.30 20.15 -2.97
C ALA A 348 -30.43 21.42 -2.14
N THR A 349 -31.67 21.93 -2.03
CA THR A 349 -32.02 23.08 -1.17
C THR A 349 -33.15 22.68 -0.23
N ILE A 350 -33.03 23.04 1.05
CA ILE A 350 -34.00 22.71 2.10
C ILE A 350 -34.85 23.95 2.40
N ASN A 351 -36.17 23.83 2.27
CA ASN A 351 -37.11 24.85 2.71
C ASN A 351 -37.76 24.40 4.03
N GLN A 352 -37.27 24.97 5.14
CA GLN A 352 -37.74 24.63 6.48
C GLN A 352 -39.18 25.10 6.78
N LYS A 353 -39.67 26.15 6.09
CA LYS A 353 -41.04 26.64 6.31
C LYS A 353 -42.07 25.65 5.79
N ASP A 354 -41.80 25.10 4.61
CA ASP A 354 -42.71 24.18 3.93
C ASP A 354 -42.37 22.70 4.21
N GLY A 355 -41.23 22.43 4.84
CA GLY A 355 -40.75 21.07 5.11
C GLY A 355 -40.37 20.30 3.85
N MET A 356 -39.93 21.00 2.79
CA MET A 356 -39.66 20.44 1.47
C MET A 356 -38.17 20.50 1.12
N VAL A 357 -37.69 19.48 0.43
CA VAL A 357 -36.35 19.41 -0.17
C VAL A 357 -36.51 19.48 -1.68
N ARG A 358 -35.84 20.44 -2.31
CA ARG A 358 -35.76 20.56 -3.78
C ARG A 358 -34.39 20.09 -4.25
N PHE A 359 -34.38 18.99 -5.01
CA PHE A 359 -33.19 18.44 -5.63
C PHE A 359 -32.80 19.26 -6.86
N LEU A 360 -31.50 19.43 -7.07
CA LEU A 360 -30.90 20.23 -8.12
C LEU A 360 -29.97 19.37 -8.98
N GLU A 361 -29.67 19.85 -10.18
CA GLU A 361 -28.61 19.29 -11.02
C GLU A 361 -27.23 19.77 -10.56
N ASP A 362 -26.18 19.09 -11.03
CA ASP A 362 -24.80 19.47 -10.77
C ASP A 362 -24.55 20.92 -11.27
N PRO A 363 -24.10 21.84 -10.40
CA PRO A 363 -23.84 23.22 -10.78
C PRO A 363 -22.61 23.39 -11.68
N GLU A 364 -21.76 22.37 -11.84
CA GLU A 364 -20.56 22.44 -12.66
C GLU A 364 -20.90 22.67 -14.14
N GLN A 365 -20.41 23.79 -14.68
CA GLN A 365 -20.65 24.17 -16.07
C GLN A 365 -19.44 23.91 -16.99
N TYR A 366 -18.33 23.41 -16.44
CA TYR A 366 -17.08 23.13 -17.15
C TYR A 366 -16.43 24.36 -17.81
N LYS A 367 -16.72 25.56 -17.30
CA LYS A 367 -16.25 26.85 -17.85
C LYS A 367 -15.25 27.58 -16.95
N THR A 368 -14.97 27.03 -15.78
CA THR A 368 -14.13 27.68 -14.76
C THR A 368 -12.64 27.49 -15.10
N CYS A 369 -11.80 28.42 -14.65
CA CYS A 369 -10.34 28.25 -14.73
C CYS A 369 -9.89 27.03 -13.93
N GLU A 370 -10.55 26.72 -12.82
CA GLU A 370 -10.30 25.51 -12.03
C GLU A 370 -10.50 24.23 -12.86
N MET A 371 -11.54 24.18 -13.70
CA MET A 371 -11.76 23.03 -14.59
C MET A 371 -10.63 22.91 -15.63
N ILE A 372 -10.16 24.03 -16.18
CA ILE A 372 -9.02 24.05 -17.11
C ILE A 372 -7.78 23.49 -16.41
N GLU A 373 -7.48 23.91 -15.18
CA GLU A 373 -6.35 23.39 -14.39
C GLU A 373 -6.49 21.89 -14.09
N ARG A 374 -7.70 21.40 -13.77
CA ARG A 374 -7.96 19.96 -13.57
C ARG A 374 -7.74 19.15 -14.85
N ILE A 375 -8.14 19.68 -16.01
CA ILE A 375 -7.92 19.06 -17.31
C ILE A 375 -6.43 19.05 -17.64
N ASP A 376 -5.73 20.18 -17.49
CA ASP A 376 -4.30 20.28 -17.74
C ASP A 376 -3.50 19.31 -16.86
N SER A 377 -3.78 19.26 -15.56
CA SER A 377 -3.20 18.28 -14.63
C SER A 377 -3.45 16.83 -15.08
N SER A 378 -4.65 16.53 -15.59
CA SER A 378 -4.97 15.20 -16.12
C SER A 378 -4.20 14.89 -17.41
N ILE A 379 -4.04 15.87 -18.31
CA ILE A 379 -3.24 15.74 -19.54
C ILE A 379 -1.78 15.48 -19.18
N GLN A 380 -1.21 16.25 -18.25
CA GLN A 380 0.18 16.07 -17.80
C GLN A 380 0.42 14.67 -17.24
N ARG A 381 -0.49 14.14 -16.41
CA ARG A 381 -0.41 12.76 -15.90
C ARG A 381 -0.46 11.72 -17.03
N ILE A 382 -1.34 11.89 -18.01
CA ILE A 382 -1.44 10.99 -19.16
C ILE A 382 -0.16 11.04 -20.00
N MET A 383 0.41 12.22 -20.24
CA MET A 383 1.67 12.39 -20.96
C MET A 383 2.83 11.70 -20.24
N MET A 384 2.91 11.83 -18.91
CA MET A 384 3.91 11.16 -18.09
C MET A 384 3.78 9.63 -18.19
N LEU A 385 2.55 9.11 -18.08
CA LEU A 385 2.28 7.68 -18.23
C LEU A 385 2.62 7.17 -19.64
N SER A 386 2.28 7.93 -20.68
CA SER A 386 2.61 7.58 -22.06
C SER A 386 4.12 7.52 -22.28
N LYS A 387 4.87 8.49 -21.79
CA LYS A 387 6.34 8.50 -21.87
C LYS A 387 6.92 7.27 -21.18
N LYS A 388 6.42 6.94 -20.00
CA LYS A 388 6.84 5.75 -19.25
C LYS A 388 6.54 4.46 -20.01
N LEU A 389 5.36 4.34 -20.59
CA LEU A 389 4.98 3.18 -21.41
C LEU A 389 5.91 3.04 -22.61
N SER A 390 6.27 4.14 -23.29
CA SER A 390 7.26 4.14 -24.37
C SER A 390 8.62 3.62 -23.89
N THR A 391 9.13 4.12 -22.76
CA THR A 391 10.39 3.65 -22.18
C THR A 391 10.35 2.16 -21.81
N MET A 392 9.24 1.69 -21.21
CA MET A 392 9.06 0.26 -20.91
C MET A 392 9.05 -0.59 -22.17
N ASN A 393 8.38 -0.13 -23.23
CA ASN A 393 8.33 -0.82 -24.51
C ASN A 393 9.71 -0.88 -25.19
N GLU A 394 10.49 0.20 -25.12
CA GLU A 394 11.87 0.24 -25.62
C GLU A 394 12.76 -0.75 -24.85
N MET A 395 12.70 -0.73 -23.51
CA MET A 395 13.46 -1.68 -22.68
C MET A 395 13.11 -3.13 -23.01
N MET A 396 11.82 -3.45 -23.15
CA MET A 396 11.37 -4.80 -23.53
C MET A 396 11.80 -5.18 -24.95
N SER A 397 11.79 -4.23 -25.90
CA SER A 397 12.21 -4.45 -27.29
C SER A 397 13.70 -4.77 -27.40
N CYS A 398 14.51 -4.27 -26.47
CA CYS A 398 15.94 -4.56 -26.37
C CYS A 398 16.26 -5.79 -25.51
N ASP A 399 15.28 -6.42 -24.86
CA ASP A 399 15.50 -7.57 -23.99
C ASP A 399 15.92 -8.81 -24.82
N PRO A 400 17.08 -9.43 -24.54
CA PRO A 400 17.55 -10.61 -25.29
C PRO A 400 16.59 -11.79 -25.26
N SER A 401 15.86 -11.99 -24.16
CA SER A 401 14.87 -13.05 -23.99
C SER A 401 13.64 -12.80 -24.86
N TYR A 402 13.22 -11.53 -24.97
CA TYR A 402 12.14 -11.12 -25.84
C TYR A 402 12.52 -11.29 -27.31
N LEU A 403 13.67 -10.75 -27.72
CA LEU A 403 14.20 -10.89 -29.09
C LEU A 403 14.39 -12.35 -29.49
N GLY A 404 14.86 -13.21 -28.57
CA GLY A 404 15.01 -14.63 -28.80
C GLY A 404 13.68 -15.38 -29.04
N LYS A 405 12.58 -14.95 -28.41
CA LYS A 405 11.24 -15.53 -28.66
C LYS A 405 10.64 -15.00 -29.96
N VAL A 406 10.65 -13.68 -30.17
CA VAL A 406 10.10 -13.07 -31.39
C VAL A 406 10.86 -13.51 -32.64
N GLY A 407 12.18 -13.67 -32.54
CA GLY A 407 13.01 -14.22 -33.62
C GLY A 407 12.66 -15.67 -33.99
N ARG A 408 12.27 -16.50 -33.01
CA ARG A 408 11.82 -17.89 -33.24
C ARG A 408 10.42 -17.96 -33.85
N GLU A 409 9.51 -17.07 -33.46
CA GLU A 409 8.16 -17.00 -34.06
C GLU A 409 8.20 -16.50 -35.51
N ARG A 410 9.14 -15.61 -35.86
CA ARG A 410 9.31 -15.13 -37.24
C ARG A 410 9.82 -16.20 -38.23
N GLN A 411 10.44 -17.29 -37.77
CA GLN A 411 10.91 -18.37 -38.64
C GLN A 411 9.79 -19.34 -39.10
N ARG A 412 8.54 -19.13 -38.70
CA ARG A 412 7.39 -19.98 -39.07
C ARG A 412 6.48 -19.43 -40.18
N PHE A 413 6.91 -18.40 -40.91
CA PHE A 413 6.29 -18.09 -42.20
C PHE A 413 7.04 -18.88 -43.28
N ASP A 414 6.56 -20.08 -43.57
CA ASP A 414 6.97 -20.81 -44.77
C ASP A 414 6.67 -19.94 -45.99
N PHE A 415 7.67 -19.75 -46.84
CA PHE A 415 7.60 -18.92 -48.06
C PHE A 415 6.67 -19.50 -49.14
N ASP A 416 6.00 -20.62 -48.87
CA ASP A 416 5.16 -21.37 -49.82
C ASP A 416 3.67 -20.96 -49.81
N ASP A 417 3.24 -20.07 -48.90
CA ASP A 417 1.85 -19.56 -48.83
C ASP A 417 1.61 -18.31 -49.71
N PHE A 418 2.39 -18.13 -50.77
CA PHE A 418 1.98 -17.23 -51.86
C PHE A 418 1.03 -17.97 -52.79
N ASP A 419 -0.27 -17.76 -52.59
CA ASP A 419 -1.35 -18.06 -53.52
C ASP A 419 -0.89 -17.77 -54.96
N THR A 420 -0.67 -18.83 -55.74
CA THR A 420 -0.48 -18.72 -57.19
C THR A 420 -1.71 -18.06 -57.80
N VAL A 421 -1.49 -16.88 -58.38
CA VAL A 421 -2.43 -16.09 -59.18
C VAL A 421 -3.28 -17.00 -60.08
N PRO A 422 -4.62 -16.90 -60.09
CA PRO A 422 -5.44 -17.67 -61.01
C PRO A 422 -5.24 -17.17 -62.45
N SER A 423 -4.38 -17.84 -63.20
CA SER A 423 -4.30 -17.67 -64.64
C SER A 423 -5.40 -18.50 -65.30
N LYS A 424 -6.54 -17.87 -65.63
CA LYS A 424 -7.37 -18.13 -66.82
C LYS A 424 -8.62 -17.24 -66.82
N PHE A 425 -8.56 -16.19 -67.63
CA PHE A 425 -9.76 -15.65 -68.28
C PHE A 425 -10.12 -16.61 -69.42
N ASN A 426 -11.31 -17.21 -69.37
CA ASN A 426 -11.94 -17.75 -70.57
C ASN A 426 -12.92 -16.71 -71.11
N ILE A 427 -12.75 -16.42 -72.40
CA ILE A 427 -13.61 -15.60 -73.26
C ILE A 427 -14.99 -16.25 -73.40
#